data_AF-A0A0K8WK12-F1
#
_entry.id   AF-A0A0K8WK12-F1
#
_cell.length_a   1.000
_cell.length_b   1.000
_cell.length_c   1.000
_cell.angle_alpha   90.00
_cell.angle_beta   90.00
_cell.angle_gamma   90.00
#
_symmetry.space_group_name_H-M   'P 1'
#
loop_
_entity.id
_entity.type
_entity.pdbx_description
1 polymer ?
#
loop_
_entity_poly.entity_id
_entity_poly.type
_entity_poly.pdbx_seq_one_letter_code
_entity_poly.pdbx_strand_id
1 'polypeptide(L)'
;EENEEYAVYIIPPCPPRPDFDASREKLQRLGEGEGNMTKEEFKKMKSELEAEYLATFKKTVAMHEVFLRRLANHPVFRVDQHLKVFLEYDQDLCAKPRKKMAIFGGFVKSLGKTTDEILMSATVRDVNDFFENELQFLIEYHGHLRDAAVRTEKMTQRHKEVSECHQKISNALMQLSTAEKGSMETFCAKSAEIFEKIKNLEARVSSDQDLKLGDTLRYYQRDSDAAKALLIRRLRCLAAYEAANRNLEKARAKNKDVHAAEAAQAEACEKFESMSACGKEELVGFRNRRVAAFKKGLVELAELEIKHARTQYEYLRQSLLVLKEIA
;
A
#
# COMPACT_ATOMS: atom_id res chain seq x y z
N GLU A 1 -15.15 12.21 1.52
CA GLU A 1 -16.25 12.07 0.53
C GLU A 1 -17.53 12.80 0.96
N GLU A 2 -17.87 12.85 2.26
CA GLU A 2 -19.10 13.53 2.73
C GLU A 2 -18.96 15.06 2.89
N ASN A 3 -17.74 15.61 3.00
CA ASN A 3 -17.52 17.06 2.96
C ASN A 3 -17.37 17.52 1.50
N GLU A 4 -18.26 18.41 1.05
CA GLU A 4 -18.26 18.98 -0.30
C GLU A 4 -16.97 19.75 -0.61
N GLU A 5 -16.36 20.40 0.38
CA GLU A 5 -15.10 21.13 0.23
C GLU A 5 -13.94 20.21 -0.19
N TYR A 6 -14.01 18.93 0.17
CA TYR A 6 -12.99 17.94 -0.19
C TYR A 6 -13.37 17.11 -1.42
N ALA A 7 -14.53 17.39 -2.02
CA ALA A 7 -15.02 16.64 -3.17
C ALA A 7 -14.13 16.81 -4.41
N VAL A 8 -13.41 17.93 -4.49
CA VAL A 8 -12.56 18.32 -5.62
C VAL A 8 -11.11 17.82 -5.53
N TYR A 9 -10.70 17.22 -4.41
CA TYR A 9 -9.32 16.80 -4.16
C TYR A 9 -9.12 15.28 -4.19
N ILE A 10 -7.89 14.85 -4.51
CA ILE A 10 -7.45 13.46 -4.35
C ILE A 10 -7.01 13.27 -2.90
N ILE A 11 -7.91 12.69 -2.11
CA ILE A 11 -7.65 12.40 -0.69
C ILE A 11 -6.60 11.27 -0.62
N PRO A 12 -5.48 11.46 0.10
CA PRO A 12 -4.49 10.40 0.29
C PRO A 12 -5.12 9.11 0.85
N PRO A 13 -4.69 7.93 0.38
CA PRO A 13 -5.25 6.68 0.88
C PRO A 13 -4.87 6.47 2.34
N CYS A 14 -5.85 6.05 3.16
CA CYS A 14 -5.63 5.73 4.56
C CYS A 14 -4.56 4.63 4.70
N PRO A 15 -3.60 4.74 5.64
CA PRO A 15 -2.67 3.67 5.95
C PRO A 15 -3.42 2.37 6.29
N PRO A 16 -2.93 1.19 5.87
CA PRO A 16 -3.54 -0.06 6.27
C PRO A 16 -3.37 -0.25 7.77
N ARG A 17 -4.36 -0.90 8.40
CA ARG A 17 -4.24 -1.28 9.81
C ARG A 17 -3.10 -2.31 9.93
N PRO A 18 -2.09 -2.06 10.77
CA PRO A 18 -1.06 -3.04 11.03
C PRO A 18 -1.62 -4.24 11.80
N ASP A 19 -1.16 -5.44 11.43
CA ASP A 19 -1.45 -6.66 12.18
C ASP A 19 -0.35 -6.88 13.22
N PHE A 20 -0.58 -6.36 14.42
CA PHE A 20 0.25 -6.66 15.58
C PHE A 20 -0.26 -7.86 16.37
N ASP A 21 -1.46 -8.37 16.06
CA ASP A 21 -2.06 -9.47 16.81
C ASP A 21 -1.31 -10.77 16.54
N ALA A 22 -0.89 -11.01 15.29
CA ALA A 22 -0.04 -12.14 14.94
C ALA A 22 1.31 -12.14 15.70
N SER A 23 1.97 -10.98 15.80
CA SER A 23 3.22 -10.86 16.56
C SER A 23 3.01 -11.07 18.06
N ARG A 24 1.92 -10.55 18.63
CA ARG A 24 1.56 -10.75 20.04
C ARG A 24 1.27 -12.21 20.35
N GLU A 25 0.53 -12.89 19.48
CA GLU A 25 0.22 -14.31 19.63
C GLU A 25 1.48 -15.18 19.57
N LYS A 26 2.39 -14.92 18.63
CA LYS A 26 3.69 -15.62 18.57
C LYS A 26 4.50 -15.40 19.84
N LEU A 27 4.53 -14.17 20.37
CA LEU A 27 5.27 -13.84 21.59
C LEU A 27 4.68 -14.54 22.82
N GLN A 28 3.35 -14.61 22.89
CA GLN A 28 2.63 -15.33 23.94
C GLN A 28 2.94 -16.83 23.91
N ARG A 29 2.82 -17.47 22.72
CA ARG A 29 3.15 -18.89 22.54
C ARG A 29 4.60 -19.20 22.89
N LEU A 30 5.53 -18.30 22.57
CA LEU A 30 6.93 -18.45 22.96
C LEU A 30 7.09 -18.46 24.49
N GLY A 31 6.40 -17.56 25.20
CA GLY A 31 6.39 -17.52 26.67
C GLY A 31 5.78 -18.78 27.30
N GLU A 32 4.70 -19.31 26.72
CA GLU A 32 4.09 -20.57 27.16
C GLU A 32 5.03 -21.78 26.97
N GLY A 33 5.94 -21.72 25.99
CA GLY A 33 6.92 -22.76 25.67
C GLY A 33 8.28 -22.64 26.34
N GLU A 34 8.52 -21.62 27.19
CA GLU A 34 9.84 -21.31 27.77
C GLU A 34 10.48 -22.51 28.49
N GLY A 35 9.67 -23.33 29.17
CA GLY A 35 10.15 -24.52 29.91
C GLY A 35 10.60 -25.70 29.04
N ASN A 36 10.27 -25.71 27.75
CA ASN A 36 10.52 -26.83 26.83
C ASN A 36 11.72 -26.62 25.91
N MET A 37 12.43 -25.49 26.05
CA MET A 37 13.58 -25.14 25.21
C MET A 37 14.74 -24.66 26.06
N THR A 38 15.94 -24.71 25.50
CA THR A 38 17.12 -24.16 26.18
C THR A 38 17.01 -22.65 26.29
N LYS A 39 17.71 -22.06 27.27
CA LYS A 39 17.77 -20.60 27.43
C LYS A 39 18.30 -19.89 26.17
N GLU A 40 19.21 -20.54 25.46
CA GLU A 40 19.82 -20.01 24.24
C GLU A 40 18.84 -20.02 23.08
N GLU A 41 18.08 -21.11 22.88
CA GLU A 41 17.01 -21.19 21.90
C GLU A 41 15.89 -20.18 22.17
N PHE A 42 15.45 -20.07 23.43
CA PHE A 42 14.43 -19.10 23.82
C PHE A 42 14.87 -17.67 23.51
N LYS A 43 16.11 -17.31 23.88
CA LYS A 43 16.66 -15.98 23.62
C LYS A 43 16.76 -15.70 22.11
N LYS A 44 17.16 -16.70 21.31
CA LYS A 44 17.23 -16.58 19.85
C LYS A 44 15.85 -16.34 19.25
N MET A 45 14.87 -17.18 19.56
CA MET A 45 13.50 -17.04 19.05
C MET A 45 12.84 -15.73 19.50
N LYS A 46 13.05 -15.32 20.75
CA LYS A 46 12.55 -14.03 21.26
C LYS A 46 13.13 -12.86 20.47
N SER A 47 14.44 -12.86 20.24
CA SER A 47 15.10 -11.82 19.45
C SER A 47 14.61 -11.77 18.01
N GLU A 48 14.31 -12.91 17.39
CA GLU A 48 13.75 -12.99 16.04
C GLU A 48 12.34 -12.38 15.99
N LEU A 49 11.48 -12.71 16.97
CA LEU A 49 10.13 -12.14 17.07
C LEU A 49 10.13 -10.63 17.34
N GLU A 50 11.01 -10.14 18.21
CA GLU A 50 11.17 -8.70 18.48
C GLU A 50 11.63 -7.95 17.21
N ALA A 51 12.50 -8.56 16.40
CA ALA A 51 12.92 -8.01 15.13
C ALA A 51 11.78 -7.97 14.09
N GLU A 52 10.96 -9.01 13.99
CA GLU A 52 9.75 -9.04 13.17
C GLU A 52 8.76 -7.92 13.59
N TYR A 53 8.50 -7.80 14.89
CA TYR A 53 7.62 -6.76 15.43
C TYR A 53 8.14 -5.36 15.10
N LEU A 54 9.44 -5.10 15.33
CA LEU A 54 10.05 -3.81 15.06
C LEU A 54 10.02 -3.45 13.57
N ALA A 55 10.17 -4.44 12.68
CA ALA A 55 10.03 -4.24 11.25
C ALA A 55 8.60 -3.81 10.88
N THR A 56 7.59 -4.52 11.38
CA THR A 56 6.16 -4.16 11.20
C THR A 56 5.86 -2.77 11.76
N PHE A 57 6.38 -2.43 12.93
CA PHE A 57 6.23 -1.11 13.54
C PHE A 57 6.84 -0.02 12.67
N LYS A 58 8.09 -0.17 12.24
CA LYS A 58 8.77 0.82 11.37
C LYS A 58 8.05 1.01 10.05
N LYS A 59 7.59 -0.08 9.43
CA LYS A 59 6.75 -0.03 8.21
C LYS A 59 5.47 0.76 8.47
N THR A 60 4.78 0.47 9.57
CA THR A 60 3.55 1.17 9.97
C THR A 60 3.79 2.66 10.13
N VAL A 61 4.83 3.04 10.89
CA VAL A 61 5.19 4.44 11.12
C VAL A 61 5.48 5.14 9.81
N ALA A 62 6.28 4.54 8.92
CA ALA A 62 6.60 5.12 7.61
C ALA A 62 5.33 5.35 6.75
N MET A 63 4.39 4.40 6.75
CA MET A 63 3.13 4.56 6.01
C MET A 63 2.25 5.69 6.57
N HIS A 64 2.15 5.79 7.90
CA HIS A 64 1.39 6.86 8.56
C HIS A 64 2.07 8.22 8.35
N GLU A 65 3.39 8.27 8.43
CA GLU A 65 4.16 9.47 8.16
C GLU A 65 3.92 10.00 6.74
N VAL A 66 3.97 9.13 5.72
CA VAL A 66 3.68 9.52 4.33
C VAL A 66 2.26 10.08 4.21
N PHE A 67 1.28 9.44 4.83
CA PHE A 67 -0.11 9.90 4.84
C PHE A 67 -0.26 11.27 5.50
N LEU A 68 0.28 11.45 6.71
CA LEU A 68 0.20 12.71 7.45
C LEU A 68 0.94 13.83 6.74
N ARG A 69 2.13 13.56 6.18
CA ARG A 69 2.88 14.54 5.36
C ARG A 69 2.07 14.98 4.14
N ARG A 70 1.33 14.08 3.49
CA ARG A 70 0.46 14.46 2.37
C ARG A 70 -0.67 15.40 2.79
N LEU A 71 -1.29 15.15 3.93
CA LEU A 71 -2.32 16.04 4.47
C LEU A 71 -1.72 17.40 4.88
N ALA A 72 -0.63 17.39 5.64
CA ALA A 72 0.02 18.60 6.17
C ALA A 72 0.63 19.49 5.07
N ASN A 73 1.06 18.91 3.93
CA ASN A 73 1.60 19.67 2.80
C ASN A 73 0.51 20.17 1.83
N HIS A 74 -0.72 19.67 1.92
CA HIS A 74 -1.79 20.10 1.04
C HIS A 74 -2.35 21.46 1.52
N PRO A 75 -2.45 22.49 0.65
CA PRO A 75 -2.90 23.83 1.05
C PRO A 75 -4.25 23.87 1.77
N VAL A 76 -5.16 22.96 1.40
CA VAL A 76 -6.50 22.86 2.01
C VAL A 76 -6.55 21.94 3.22
N PHE A 77 -5.91 20.77 3.19
CA PHE A 77 -6.04 19.83 4.31
C PHE A 77 -5.27 20.29 5.54
N ARG A 78 -4.16 21.03 5.36
CA ARG A 78 -3.35 21.56 6.46
C ARG A 78 -4.08 22.54 7.38
N VAL A 79 -5.16 23.18 6.88
CA VAL A 79 -5.95 24.14 7.66
C VAL A 79 -7.18 23.52 8.30
N ASP A 80 -7.49 22.25 7.99
CA ASP A 80 -8.64 21.53 8.55
C ASP A 80 -8.55 21.44 10.08
N GLN A 81 -9.68 21.72 10.74
CA GLN A 81 -9.75 21.74 12.19
C GLN A 81 -9.68 20.32 12.77
N HIS A 82 -10.24 19.32 12.10
CA HIS A 82 -10.16 17.94 12.58
C HIS A 82 -8.74 17.41 12.50
N LEU A 83 -7.98 17.75 11.45
CA LEU A 83 -6.58 17.39 11.34
C LEU A 83 -5.74 18.03 12.46
N LYS A 84 -5.97 19.31 12.77
CA LYS A 84 -5.28 19.99 13.88
C LYS A 84 -5.56 19.32 15.21
N VAL A 85 -6.83 19.08 15.53
CA VAL A 85 -7.22 18.35 16.75
C VAL A 85 -6.61 16.96 16.75
N PHE A 86 -6.62 16.23 15.64
CA PHE A 86 -6.02 14.89 15.56
C PHE A 86 -4.51 14.89 15.84
N LEU A 87 -3.79 15.96 15.47
CA LEU A 87 -2.34 16.06 15.65
C LEU A 87 -1.92 16.66 16.99
N GLU A 88 -2.70 17.59 17.54
CA GLU A 88 -2.31 18.42 18.69
C GLU A 88 -3.02 18.03 19.99
N TYR A 89 -4.12 17.26 19.92
CA TYR A 89 -4.88 16.88 21.11
C TYR A 89 -4.10 15.79 21.89
N ASP A 90 -3.79 16.11 23.14
CA ASP A 90 -2.91 15.35 24.03
C ASP A 90 -3.66 14.39 24.96
N GLN A 91 -4.99 14.45 24.98
CA GLN A 91 -5.85 13.54 25.74
C GLN A 91 -6.42 12.43 24.86
N ASP A 92 -6.97 11.40 25.48
CA ASP A 92 -7.70 10.37 24.75
C ASP A 92 -8.92 10.99 24.06
N LEU A 93 -8.92 11.01 22.72
CA LEU A 93 -10.13 11.27 21.96
C LEU A 93 -11.10 10.12 22.24
N CYS A 94 -12.05 10.32 23.16
CA CYS A 94 -13.25 9.49 23.28
C CYS A 94 -14.17 9.73 22.05
N ALA A 95 -13.63 9.51 20.85
CA ALA A 95 -14.41 9.51 19.63
C ALA A 95 -15.46 8.40 19.76
N LYS A 96 -16.74 8.79 19.82
CA LYS A 96 -17.84 7.81 19.81
C LYS A 96 -17.58 6.84 18.66
N PRO A 97 -17.50 5.52 18.91
CA PRO A 97 -17.34 4.56 17.83
C PRO A 97 -18.45 4.81 16.81
N ARG A 98 -18.10 5.18 15.57
CA ARG A 98 -19.09 5.21 14.48
C ARG A 98 -19.75 3.83 14.46
N LYS A 99 -21.09 3.77 14.51
CA LYS A 99 -21.85 2.51 14.48
C LYS A 99 -21.27 1.59 13.39
N LYS A 100 -20.99 0.32 13.71
CA LYS A 100 -20.40 -0.67 12.78
C LYS A 100 -21.06 -0.71 11.38
N MET A 101 -22.34 -0.33 11.29
CA MET A 101 -23.07 -0.18 10.03
C MET A 101 -22.49 0.88 9.06
N ALA A 102 -21.82 1.93 9.55
CA ALA A 102 -21.14 2.92 8.71
C ALA A 102 -19.83 2.40 8.10
N ILE A 103 -19.15 1.48 8.82
CA ILE A 103 -17.91 0.82 8.37
C ILE A 103 -18.26 -0.29 7.36
N PHE A 104 -19.30 -1.09 7.65
CA PHE A 104 -19.82 -2.09 6.71
C PHE A 104 -20.46 -1.44 5.46
N GLY A 105 -21.07 -0.25 5.64
CA GLY A 105 -21.56 0.57 4.53
C GLY A 105 -20.45 1.03 3.58
N GLY A 106 -19.20 1.13 4.02
CA GLY A 106 -18.05 1.40 3.13
C GLY A 106 -17.71 0.22 2.22
N PHE A 107 -17.80 -1.01 2.72
CA PHE A 107 -17.54 -2.23 1.95
C PHE A 107 -18.70 -2.59 1.01
N VAL A 108 -19.96 -2.41 1.42
CA VAL A 108 -21.13 -2.65 0.56
C VAL A 108 -21.32 -1.54 -0.49
N LYS A 109 -20.94 -0.28 -0.18
CA LYS A 109 -20.86 0.78 -1.19
C LYS A 109 -19.78 0.50 -2.25
N SER A 110 -18.72 -0.24 -1.94
CA SER A 110 -17.65 -0.55 -2.91
C SER A 110 -18.13 -1.44 -4.06
N LEU A 111 -19.08 -2.36 -3.86
CA LEU A 111 -19.65 -3.17 -4.95
C LEU A 111 -20.66 -2.39 -5.80
N GLY A 112 -21.47 -1.53 -5.17
CA GLY A 112 -22.42 -0.66 -5.88
C GLY A 112 -21.74 0.49 -6.63
N LYS A 113 -20.59 0.98 -6.12
CA LYS A 113 -19.76 2.00 -6.78
C LYS A 113 -19.28 1.51 -8.15
N THR A 114 -18.78 0.28 -8.28
CA THR A 114 -18.29 -0.22 -9.58
C THR A 114 -19.39 -0.29 -10.63
N THR A 115 -20.60 -0.73 -10.28
CA THR A 115 -21.72 -0.80 -11.23
C THR A 115 -22.26 0.58 -11.60
N ASP A 116 -22.36 1.50 -10.64
CA ASP A 116 -22.74 2.90 -10.87
C ASP A 116 -21.66 3.68 -11.64
N GLU A 117 -20.38 3.40 -11.40
CA GLU A 117 -19.24 3.98 -12.12
C GLU A 117 -19.17 3.50 -13.57
N ILE A 118 -19.33 2.19 -13.80
CA ILE A 118 -19.41 1.61 -15.14
C ILE A 118 -20.63 2.16 -15.86
N LEU A 119 -21.79 2.20 -15.20
CA LEU A 119 -23.02 2.75 -15.78
C LEU A 119 -22.87 4.25 -16.09
N MET A 120 -22.31 5.05 -15.20
CA MET A 120 -22.07 6.48 -15.42
C MET A 120 -21.07 6.71 -16.54
N SER A 121 -19.95 5.98 -16.57
CA SER A 121 -18.97 6.07 -17.67
C SER A 121 -19.55 5.63 -19.03
N ALA A 122 -20.55 4.74 -19.03
CA ALA A 122 -21.22 4.26 -20.23
C ALA A 122 -22.38 5.16 -20.69
N THR A 123 -22.99 5.93 -19.79
CA THR A 123 -24.20 6.73 -20.06
C THR A 123 -23.94 8.23 -20.17
N VAL A 124 -22.89 8.73 -19.53
CA VAL A 124 -22.48 10.14 -19.55
C VAL A 124 -21.14 10.21 -20.28
N ARG A 125 -21.17 10.66 -21.53
CA ARG A 125 -19.95 10.85 -22.32
C ARG A 125 -19.32 12.18 -21.94
N ASP A 126 -18.08 12.15 -21.49
CA ASP A 126 -17.33 13.38 -21.25
C ASP A 126 -16.94 14.00 -22.58
N VAL A 127 -17.42 15.21 -22.86
CA VAL A 127 -17.07 15.95 -24.07
C VAL A 127 -15.69 16.61 -23.97
N ASN A 128 -15.01 16.47 -22.83
CA ASN A 128 -13.67 16.99 -22.61
C ASN A 128 -12.61 15.88 -22.76
N ASP A 129 -11.86 15.94 -23.86
CA ASP A 129 -10.81 14.97 -24.22
C ASP A 129 -9.79 14.73 -23.10
N PHE A 130 -9.46 15.74 -22.29
CA PHE A 130 -8.48 15.57 -21.21
C PHE A 130 -8.98 14.59 -20.15
N PHE A 131 -10.22 14.74 -19.69
CA PHE A 131 -10.77 13.92 -18.61
C PHE A 131 -11.14 12.51 -19.06
N GLU A 132 -11.63 12.37 -20.30
CA GLU A 132 -11.88 11.06 -20.92
C GLU A 132 -10.56 10.25 -21.02
N ASN A 133 -9.51 10.87 -21.56
CA ASN A 133 -8.20 10.24 -21.68
C ASN A 133 -7.58 9.92 -20.31
N GLU A 134 -7.69 10.81 -19.32
CA GLU A 134 -7.14 10.58 -17.98
C GLU A 134 -7.90 9.46 -17.25
N LEU A 135 -9.22 9.34 -17.44
CA LEU A 135 -10.01 8.24 -16.87
C LEU A 135 -9.58 6.90 -17.46
N GLN A 136 -9.50 6.80 -18.80
CA GLN A 136 -9.07 5.58 -19.48
C GLN A 136 -7.65 5.18 -19.04
N PHE A 137 -6.75 6.15 -19.02
CA PHE A 137 -5.39 5.96 -18.56
C PHE A 137 -5.35 5.44 -17.11
N LEU A 138 -6.15 6.00 -16.19
CA LEU A 138 -6.18 5.56 -14.79
C LEU A 138 -6.75 4.15 -14.61
N ILE A 139 -7.72 3.75 -15.44
CA ILE A 139 -8.26 2.38 -15.44
C ILE A 139 -7.17 1.38 -15.82
N GLU A 140 -6.47 1.63 -16.92
CA GLU A 140 -5.37 0.77 -17.38
C GLU A 140 -4.20 0.76 -16.40
N TYR A 141 -3.79 1.95 -15.95
CA TYR A 141 -2.71 2.11 -14.98
C TYR A 141 -3.01 1.38 -13.66
N HIS A 142 -4.23 1.48 -13.15
CA HIS A 142 -4.65 0.73 -11.97
C HIS A 142 -4.55 -0.78 -12.19
N GLY A 143 -5.00 -1.28 -13.35
CA GLY A 143 -4.86 -2.69 -13.73
C GLY A 143 -3.39 -3.14 -13.71
N HIS A 144 -2.50 -2.37 -14.33
CA HIS A 144 -1.07 -2.65 -14.32
C HIS A 144 -0.47 -2.67 -12.90
N LEU A 145 -0.86 -1.72 -12.04
CA LEU A 145 -0.39 -1.67 -10.65
C LEU A 145 -0.83 -2.89 -9.85
N ARG A 146 -2.11 -3.28 -9.96
CA ARG A 146 -2.64 -4.48 -9.30
C ARG A 146 -1.90 -5.73 -9.76
N ASP A 147 -1.74 -5.90 -11.06
CA ASP A 147 -1.11 -7.09 -11.62
C ASP A 147 0.38 -7.16 -11.25
N ALA A 148 1.08 -6.02 -11.23
CA ALA A 148 2.45 -5.91 -10.74
C ALA A 148 2.56 -6.21 -9.24
N ALA A 149 1.61 -5.74 -8.41
CA ALA A 149 1.60 -6.03 -6.98
C ALA A 149 1.46 -7.54 -6.72
N VAL A 150 0.55 -8.22 -7.44
CA VAL A 150 0.37 -9.69 -7.35
C VAL A 150 1.62 -10.44 -7.82
N ARG A 151 2.29 -9.98 -8.88
CA ARG A 151 3.55 -10.57 -9.34
C ARG A 151 4.67 -10.41 -8.31
N THR A 152 4.75 -9.25 -7.66
CA THR A 152 5.72 -8.96 -6.60
C THR A 152 5.46 -9.84 -5.38
N GLU A 153 4.20 -10.00 -4.97
CA GLU A 153 3.83 -10.91 -3.89
C GLU A 153 4.26 -12.36 -4.18
N LYS A 154 3.97 -12.86 -5.39
CA LYS A 154 4.42 -14.19 -5.82
C LYS A 154 5.95 -14.33 -5.78
N MET A 155 6.69 -13.34 -6.27
CA MET A 155 8.15 -13.33 -6.23
C MET A 155 8.67 -13.40 -4.79
N THR A 156 8.15 -12.57 -3.89
CA THR A 156 8.58 -12.55 -2.47
C THR A 156 8.22 -13.85 -1.76
N GLN A 157 7.10 -14.49 -2.12
CA GLN A 157 6.73 -15.82 -1.64
C GLN A 157 7.71 -16.89 -2.11
N ARG A 158 8.18 -16.84 -3.37
CA ARG A 158 9.22 -17.77 -3.85
C ARG A 158 10.54 -17.61 -3.09
N HIS A 159 10.96 -16.39 -2.78
CA HIS A 159 12.14 -16.18 -1.92
C HIS A 159 11.96 -16.83 -0.53
N LYS A 160 10.76 -16.76 0.06
CA LYS A 160 10.47 -17.45 1.34
C LYS A 160 10.58 -18.96 1.20
N GLU A 161 10.01 -19.54 0.14
CA GLU A 161 10.10 -20.97 -0.15
C GLU A 161 11.57 -21.42 -0.33
N VAL A 162 12.39 -20.64 -1.03
CA VAL A 162 13.84 -20.91 -1.19
C VAL A 162 14.56 -20.83 0.16
N SER A 163 14.24 -19.83 0.98
CA SER A 163 14.73 -19.71 2.36
C SER A 163 14.39 -20.96 3.19
N GLU A 164 13.16 -21.46 3.11
CA GLU A 164 12.75 -22.70 3.79
C GLU A 164 13.51 -23.94 3.29
N CYS A 165 13.77 -24.04 1.98
CA CYS A 165 14.61 -25.09 1.41
C CYS A 165 16.03 -25.05 1.98
N HIS A 166 16.65 -23.86 2.07
CA HIS A 166 17.96 -23.71 2.72
C HIS A 166 17.94 -24.13 4.18
N GLN A 167 16.88 -23.83 4.94
CA GLN A 167 16.73 -24.30 6.33
C GLN A 167 16.67 -25.83 6.41
N LYS A 168 15.92 -26.48 5.51
CA LYS A 168 15.81 -27.94 5.47
C LYS A 168 17.17 -28.59 5.19
N ILE A 169 17.92 -28.04 4.24
CA ILE A 169 19.29 -28.50 3.92
C ILE A 169 20.21 -28.31 5.13
N SER A 170 20.17 -27.14 5.76
CA SER A 170 20.93 -26.86 6.99
C SER A 170 20.66 -27.91 8.07
N ASN A 171 19.39 -28.19 8.34
CA ASN A 171 19.00 -29.15 9.37
C ASN A 171 19.47 -30.57 9.04
N ALA A 172 19.34 -31.00 7.77
CA ALA A 172 19.80 -32.32 7.33
C ALA A 172 21.32 -32.46 7.46
N LEU A 173 22.09 -31.43 7.07
CA LEU A 173 23.54 -31.42 7.21
C LEU A 173 23.98 -31.45 8.68
N MET A 174 23.26 -30.74 9.56
CA MET A 174 23.53 -30.77 11.00
C MET A 174 23.22 -32.14 11.61
N GLN A 175 22.20 -32.84 11.12
CA GLN A 175 21.95 -34.23 11.53
C GLN A 175 23.05 -35.16 11.06
N LEU A 176 23.49 -35.03 9.80
CA LEU A 176 24.59 -35.81 9.25
C LEU A 176 25.89 -35.60 10.04
N SER A 177 26.21 -34.37 10.46
CA SER A 177 27.42 -34.14 11.25
C SER A 177 27.44 -34.90 12.57
N THR A 178 26.28 -35.18 13.18
CA THR A 178 26.22 -36.00 14.40
C THR A 178 26.41 -37.50 14.17
N ALA A 179 26.24 -37.96 12.92
CA ALA A 179 26.41 -39.37 12.54
C ALA A 179 27.81 -39.67 11.99
N GLU A 180 28.45 -38.66 11.38
CA GLU A 180 29.77 -38.75 10.78
C GLU A 180 30.90 -38.56 11.81
N LYS A 181 32.14 -38.84 11.41
CA LYS A 181 33.34 -38.66 12.25
C LYS A 181 34.48 -38.02 11.46
N GLY A 182 35.41 -37.37 12.17
CA GLY A 182 36.62 -36.81 11.58
C GLY A 182 36.33 -35.55 10.74
N SER A 183 36.96 -35.43 9.57
CA SER A 183 36.79 -34.23 8.72
C SER A 183 35.36 -34.08 8.18
N MET A 184 34.65 -35.19 7.96
CA MET A 184 33.27 -35.17 7.46
C MET A 184 32.29 -34.55 8.46
N GLU A 185 32.43 -34.85 9.74
CA GLU A 185 31.64 -34.22 10.82
C GLU A 185 31.77 -32.70 10.75
N THR A 186 33.02 -32.20 10.72
CA THR A 186 33.31 -30.75 10.69
C THR A 186 32.82 -30.12 9.39
N PHE A 187 32.97 -30.81 8.25
CA PHE A 187 32.50 -30.34 6.95
C PHE A 187 30.98 -30.21 6.90
N CYS A 188 30.24 -31.23 7.38
CA CYS A 188 28.79 -31.22 7.44
C CYS A 188 28.28 -30.13 8.38
N ALA A 189 28.86 -29.99 9.58
CA ALA A 189 28.48 -28.96 10.55
C ALA A 189 28.71 -27.55 9.96
N LYS A 190 29.87 -27.32 9.34
CA LYS A 190 30.17 -26.02 8.71
C LYS A 190 29.24 -25.73 7.53
N SER A 191 28.95 -26.74 6.70
CA SER A 191 28.01 -26.60 5.59
C SER A 191 26.60 -26.26 6.09
N ALA A 192 26.17 -26.86 7.20
CA ALA A 192 24.89 -26.53 7.83
C ALA A 192 24.83 -25.04 8.22
N GLU A 193 25.83 -24.52 8.94
CA GLU A 193 25.91 -23.10 9.30
C GLU A 193 25.84 -22.17 8.07
N ILE A 194 26.49 -22.57 6.97
CA ILE A 194 26.48 -21.83 5.71
C ILE A 194 25.05 -21.73 5.16
N PHE A 195 24.33 -22.84 5.10
CA PHE A 195 22.94 -22.85 4.64
C PHE A 195 22.00 -22.09 5.57
N GLU A 196 22.18 -22.15 6.89
CA GLU A 196 21.42 -21.33 7.84
C GLU A 196 21.64 -19.82 7.58
N LYS A 197 22.87 -19.42 7.26
CA LYS A 197 23.15 -18.03 6.93
C LYS A 197 22.58 -17.61 5.58
N ILE A 198 22.69 -18.45 4.54
CA ILE A 198 22.11 -18.19 3.21
C ILE A 198 20.58 -18.06 3.32
N LYS A 199 19.93 -18.93 4.11
CA LYS A 199 18.50 -18.83 4.44
C LYS A 199 18.14 -17.42 4.95
N ASN A 200 18.89 -16.90 5.92
CA ASN A 200 18.65 -15.57 6.46
C ASN A 200 18.89 -14.44 5.45
N LEU A 201 19.86 -14.59 4.54
CA LEU A 201 20.09 -13.64 3.45
C LEU A 201 18.92 -13.64 2.45
N GLU A 202 18.42 -14.81 2.09
CA GLU A 202 17.30 -14.98 1.17
C GLU A 202 15.98 -14.43 1.74
N ALA A 203 15.69 -14.73 3.01
CA ALA A 203 14.54 -14.17 3.72
C ALA A 203 14.57 -12.63 3.78
N ARG A 204 15.78 -12.06 3.89
CA ARG A 204 15.97 -10.61 3.86
C ARG A 204 15.67 -10.03 2.47
N VAL A 205 16.14 -10.67 1.39
CA VAL A 205 15.81 -10.25 0.01
C VAL A 205 14.29 -10.17 -0.18
N SER A 206 13.56 -11.22 0.24
CA SER A 206 12.09 -11.24 0.20
C SER A 206 11.46 -10.02 0.90
N SER A 207 11.89 -9.75 2.13
CA SER A 207 11.33 -8.69 2.97
C SER A 207 11.63 -7.30 2.42
N ASP A 208 12.87 -7.10 1.98
CA ASP A 208 13.38 -5.82 1.47
C ASP A 208 12.73 -5.47 0.11
N GLN A 209 12.54 -6.46 -0.77
CA GLN A 209 11.82 -6.28 -2.03
C GLN A 209 10.33 -6.02 -1.83
N ASP A 210 9.64 -6.72 -0.92
CA ASP A 210 8.23 -6.42 -0.61
C ASP A 210 8.07 -4.99 -0.05
N LEU A 211 8.98 -4.58 0.83
CA LEU A 211 8.99 -3.24 1.42
C LEU A 211 9.24 -2.15 0.37
N LYS A 212 10.17 -2.34 -0.57
CA LYS A 212 10.51 -1.30 -1.57
C LYS A 212 9.55 -1.29 -2.76
N LEU A 213 9.27 -2.44 -3.33
CA LEU A 213 8.45 -2.54 -4.55
C LEU A 213 6.98 -2.79 -4.22
N GLY A 214 6.70 -3.80 -3.39
CA GLY A 214 5.34 -4.21 -3.05
C GLY A 214 4.53 -3.09 -2.42
N ASP A 215 5.08 -2.42 -1.39
CA ASP A 215 4.38 -1.32 -0.72
C ASP A 215 4.18 -0.10 -1.64
N THR A 216 5.16 0.21 -2.50
CA THR A 216 5.03 1.31 -3.49
C THR A 216 3.89 1.02 -4.46
N LEU A 217 3.81 -0.20 -5.00
CA LEU A 217 2.74 -0.62 -5.91
C LEU A 217 1.37 -0.57 -5.24
N ARG A 218 1.22 -1.16 -4.04
CA ARG A 218 -0.03 -1.17 -3.27
C ARG A 218 -0.47 0.23 -2.83
N TYR A 219 0.47 1.12 -2.54
CA TYR A 219 0.17 2.51 -2.25
C TYR A 219 -0.41 3.21 -3.48
N TYR A 220 0.28 3.15 -4.63
CA TYR A 220 -0.19 3.82 -5.85
C TYR A 220 -1.42 3.17 -6.46
N GLN A 221 -1.67 1.88 -6.20
CA GLN A 221 -2.95 1.25 -6.54
C GLN A 221 -4.10 1.95 -5.81
N ARG A 222 -3.99 2.15 -4.49
CA ARG A 222 -5.00 2.87 -3.70
C ARG A 222 -5.09 4.35 -4.03
N ASP A 223 -3.96 5.00 -4.32
CA ASP A 223 -3.94 6.41 -4.74
C ASP A 223 -4.57 6.59 -6.14
N SER A 224 -4.41 5.61 -7.04
CA SER A 224 -5.09 5.61 -8.35
C SER A 224 -6.59 5.42 -8.22
N ASP A 225 -7.07 4.66 -7.22
CA ASP A 225 -8.51 4.59 -6.91
C ASP A 225 -9.06 5.92 -6.44
N ALA A 226 -8.31 6.65 -5.59
CA ALA A 226 -8.70 7.99 -5.16
C ALA A 226 -8.75 8.99 -6.34
N ALA A 227 -7.82 8.88 -7.30
CA ALA A 227 -7.83 9.67 -8.53
C ALA A 227 -9.02 9.34 -9.44
N LYS A 228 -9.35 8.05 -9.63
CA LYS A 228 -10.57 7.63 -10.35
C LYS A 228 -11.83 8.17 -9.68
N ALA A 229 -11.93 8.05 -8.36
CA ALA A 229 -13.07 8.55 -7.60
C ALA A 229 -13.27 10.08 -7.75
N LEU A 230 -12.21 10.86 -7.94
CA LEU A 230 -12.32 12.28 -8.31
C LEU A 230 -12.98 12.45 -9.69
N LEU A 231 -12.53 11.73 -10.71
CA LEU A 231 -13.11 11.80 -12.06
C LEU A 231 -14.59 11.40 -12.08
N ILE A 232 -14.95 10.37 -11.33
CA ILE A 232 -16.34 9.93 -11.19
C ILE A 232 -17.20 10.98 -10.49
N ARG A 233 -16.69 11.63 -9.43
CA ARG A 233 -17.38 12.75 -8.78
C ARG A 233 -17.59 13.91 -9.74
N ARG A 234 -16.60 14.21 -10.58
CA ARG A 234 -16.71 15.21 -11.64
C ARG A 234 -17.77 14.82 -12.68
N LEU A 235 -17.80 13.56 -13.13
CA LEU A 235 -18.79 13.08 -14.09
C LEU A 235 -20.21 13.18 -13.55
N ARG A 236 -20.42 12.95 -12.25
CA ARG A 236 -21.72 13.19 -11.59
C ARG A 236 -22.11 14.67 -11.59
N CYS A 237 -21.16 15.59 -11.43
CA CYS A 237 -21.43 17.03 -11.54
C CYS A 237 -21.82 17.41 -12.97
N LEU A 238 -21.18 16.82 -13.99
CA LEU A 238 -21.57 16.99 -15.39
C LEU A 238 -23.01 16.52 -15.64
N ALA A 239 -23.34 15.31 -15.19
CA ALA A 239 -24.68 14.75 -15.35
C ALA A 239 -25.76 15.62 -14.66
N ALA A 240 -25.46 16.15 -13.47
CA ALA A 240 -26.33 17.06 -12.75
C ALA A 240 -26.51 18.39 -13.49
N TYR A 241 -25.43 18.95 -14.03
CA TYR A 241 -25.45 20.16 -14.85
C TYR A 241 -26.30 19.99 -16.11
N GLU A 242 -26.11 18.90 -16.86
CA GLU A 242 -26.92 18.61 -18.05
C GLU A 242 -28.40 18.41 -17.71
N ALA A 243 -28.70 17.77 -16.58
CA ALA A 243 -30.08 17.61 -16.11
C ALA A 243 -30.71 18.95 -15.74
N ALA A 244 -29.98 19.82 -15.05
CA ALA A 244 -30.43 21.18 -14.73
C ALA A 244 -30.68 22.00 -16.02
N ASN A 245 -29.80 21.87 -17.02
CA ASN A 245 -29.97 22.52 -18.32
C ASN A 245 -31.24 22.03 -19.05
N ARG A 246 -31.49 20.71 -19.09
CA ARG A 246 -32.73 20.16 -19.65
C ARG A 246 -33.99 20.63 -18.91
N ASN A 247 -33.90 20.80 -17.59
CA ASN A 247 -35.03 21.28 -16.78
C ASN A 247 -35.30 22.77 -17.01
N LEU A 248 -34.26 23.57 -17.18
CA LEU A 248 -34.37 24.98 -17.56
C LEU A 248 -35.07 25.15 -18.91
N GLU A 249 -34.69 24.37 -19.92
CA GLU A 249 -35.35 24.41 -21.24
C GLU A 249 -36.85 24.04 -21.15
N LYS A 250 -37.20 23.07 -20.29
CA LYS A 250 -38.62 22.74 -20.03
C LYS A 250 -39.37 23.84 -19.30
N ALA A 251 -38.73 24.51 -18.34
CA ALA A 251 -39.31 25.63 -17.60
C ALA A 251 -39.57 26.83 -18.53
N ARG A 252 -38.62 27.14 -19.42
CA ARG A 252 -38.74 28.14 -20.48
C ARG A 252 -39.88 27.81 -21.43
N ALA A 253 -39.94 26.59 -21.94
CA ALA A 253 -41.01 26.16 -22.85
C ALA A 253 -42.41 26.25 -22.23
N LYS A 254 -42.53 26.11 -20.90
CA LYS A 254 -43.80 26.21 -20.16
C LYS A 254 -44.07 27.60 -19.57
N ASN A 255 -43.14 28.54 -19.71
CA ASN A 255 -43.15 29.85 -19.03
C ASN A 255 -43.48 29.76 -17.53
N LYS A 256 -42.95 28.74 -16.85
CA LYS A 256 -43.23 28.47 -15.44
C LYS A 256 -41.93 28.14 -14.70
N ASP A 257 -41.76 28.74 -13.52
CA ASP A 257 -40.63 28.51 -12.61
C ASP A 257 -39.24 28.78 -13.25
N VAL A 258 -39.18 29.65 -14.27
CA VAL A 258 -37.97 29.91 -15.07
C VAL A 258 -36.82 30.41 -14.19
N HIS A 259 -37.04 31.42 -13.35
CA HIS A 259 -35.99 31.96 -12.48
C HIS A 259 -35.39 30.93 -11.51
N ALA A 260 -36.22 30.04 -10.95
CA ALA A 260 -35.74 28.98 -10.07
C ALA A 260 -34.89 27.95 -10.84
N ALA A 261 -35.30 27.60 -12.06
CA ALA A 261 -34.54 26.71 -12.91
C ALA A 261 -33.22 27.33 -13.41
N GLU A 262 -33.20 28.65 -13.66
CA GLU A 262 -31.98 29.39 -14.02
C GLU A 262 -30.98 29.40 -12.86
N ALA A 263 -31.44 29.69 -11.64
CA ALA A 263 -30.58 29.63 -10.45
C ALA A 263 -29.98 28.24 -10.22
N ALA A 264 -30.81 27.18 -10.35
CA ALA A 264 -30.35 25.80 -10.17
C ALA A 264 -29.36 25.36 -11.27
N GLN A 265 -29.54 25.82 -12.51
CA GLN A 265 -28.60 25.55 -13.59
C GLN A 265 -27.28 26.29 -13.38
N ALA A 266 -27.32 27.55 -12.92
CA ALA A 266 -26.13 28.34 -12.63
C ALA A 266 -25.29 27.71 -11.50
N GLU A 267 -25.93 27.27 -10.41
CA GLU A 267 -25.25 26.59 -9.30
C GLU A 267 -24.59 25.27 -9.76
N ALA A 268 -25.31 24.47 -10.56
CA ALA A 268 -24.76 23.22 -11.11
C ALA A 268 -23.59 23.47 -12.07
N CYS A 269 -23.65 24.55 -12.86
CA CYS A 269 -22.58 24.99 -13.75
C CYS A 269 -21.32 25.35 -12.95
N GLU A 270 -21.46 26.24 -11.96
CA GLU A 270 -20.35 26.70 -11.11
C GLU A 270 -19.68 25.52 -10.39
N LYS A 271 -20.47 24.59 -9.84
CA LYS A 271 -19.96 23.39 -9.18
C LYS A 271 -19.18 22.49 -10.14
N PHE A 272 -19.68 22.29 -11.36
CA PHE A 272 -19.00 21.49 -12.39
C PHE A 272 -17.71 22.15 -12.88
N GLU A 273 -17.71 23.47 -13.10
CA GLU A 273 -16.53 24.23 -13.52
C GLU A 273 -15.44 24.22 -12.44
N SER A 274 -15.80 24.48 -11.19
CA SER A 274 -14.88 24.41 -10.04
C SER A 274 -14.26 23.02 -9.87
N MET A 275 -15.10 21.96 -9.94
CA MET A 275 -14.64 20.57 -9.91
C MET A 275 -13.71 20.23 -11.08
N SER A 276 -13.96 20.78 -12.26
CA SER A 276 -13.11 20.58 -13.44
C SER A 276 -11.77 21.28 -13.29
N ALA A 277 -11.76 22.55 -12.87
CA ALA A 277 -10.53 23.32 -12.70
C ALA A 277 -9.62 22.70 -11.64
N CYS A 278 -10.15 22.48 -10.43
CA CYS A 278 -9.40 21.87 -9.33
C CYS A 278 -9.02 20.42 -9.65
N GLY A 279 -9.93 19.65 -10.24
CA GLY A 279 -9.67 18.26 -10.57
C GLY A 279 -8.53 18.10 -11.57
N LYS A 280 -8.40 19.02 -12.54
CA LYS A 280 -7.28 19.02 -13.50
C LYS A 280 -5.94 19.25 -12.81
N GLU A 281 -5.86 20.21 -11.90
CA GLU A 281 -4.64 20.49 -11.13
C GLU A 281 -4.24 19.28 -10.27
N GLU A 282 -5.21 18.64 -9.62
CA GLU A 282 -4.99 17.47 -8.79
C GLU A 282 -4.47 16.26 -9.58
N LEU A 283 -4.99 16.03 -10.79
CA LEU A 283 -4.52 14.95 -11.68
C LEU A 283 -3.09 15.21 -12.19
N VAL A 284 -2.75 16.46 -12.52
CA VAL A 284 -1.36 16.84 -12.85
C VAL A 284 -0.44 16.63 -11.64
N GLY A 285 -0.87 17.05 -10.45
CA GLY A 285 -0.14 16.81 -9.20
C GLY A 285 0.06 15.33 -8.92
N PHE A 286 -0.97 14.51 -9.11
CA PHE A 286 -0.90 13.05 -9.00
C PHE A 286 0.13 12.46 -9.96
N ARG A 287 0.11 12.88 -11.24
CA ARG A 287 1.09 12.45 -12.24
C ARG A 287 2.52 12.78 -11.83
N ASN A 288 2.79 14.00 -11.38
CA ASN A 288 4.13 14.41 -10.97
C ASN A 288 4.63 13.62 -9.76
N ARG A 289 3.77 13.45 -8.74
CA ARG A 289 4.10 12.68 -7.53
C ARG A 289 4.42 11.22 -7.83
N ARG A 290 3.58 10.54 -8.61
CA ARG A 290 3.80 9.12 -8.94
C ARG A 290 5.06 8.90 -9.76
N VAL A 291 5.35 9.74 -10.75
CA VAL A 291 6.54 9.61 -11.58
C VAL A 291 7.80 9.77 -10.74
N ALA A 292 7.83 10.78 -9.86
CA ALA A 292 8.95 11.00 -8.96
C ALA A 292 9.14 9.83 -7.98
N ALA A 293 8.05 9.30 -7.42
CA ALA A 293 8.12 8.19 -6.47
C ALA A 293 8.54 6.88 -7.12
N PHE A 294 8.01 6.52 -8.29
CA PHE A 294 8.43 5.31 -9.01
C PHE A 294 9.88 5.43 -9.48
N LYS A 295 10.31 6.58 -9.99
CA LYS A 295 11.71 6.81 -10.36
C LYS A 295 12.63 6.58 -9.15
N LYS A 296 12.33 7.22 -8.02
CA LYS A 296 13.10 7.04 -6.78
C LYS A 296 13.08 5.59 -6.29
N GLY A 297 11.90 4.98 -6.23
CA GLY A 297 11.72 3.62 -5.74
C GLY A 297 12.43 2.57 -6.58
N LEU A 298 12.41 2.68 -7.91
CA LEU A 298 13.10 1.75 -8.81
C LEU A 298 14.62 1.88 -8.72
N VAL A 299 15.15 3.10 -8.56
CA VAL A 299 16.59 3.31 -8.32
C VAL A 299 17.01 2.69 -6.98
N GLU A 300 16.28 2.98 -5.90
CA GLU A 300 16.56 2.41 -4.58
C GLU A 300 16.44 0.88 -4.58
N LEU A 301 15.50 0.31 -5.34
CA LEU A 301 15.36 -1.13 -5.49
C LEU A 301 16.58 -1.73 -6.19
N ALA A 302 17.04 -1.14 -7.30
CA ALA A 302 18.21 -1.64 -8.02
C ALA A 302 19.48 -1.58 -7.15
N GLU A 303 19.68 -0.48 -6.41
CA GLU A 303 20.80 -0.35 -5.47
C GLU A 303 20.75 -1.43 -4.36
N LEU A 304 19.55 -1.72 -3.87
CA LEU A 304 19.30 -2.74 -2.86
C LEU A 304 19.58 -4.16 -3.39
N GLU A 305 19.15 -4.47 -4.62
CA GLU A 305 19.43 -5.75 -5.26
C GLU A 305 20.93 -5.97 -5.49
N ILE A 306 21.65 -4.95 -5.94
CA ILE A 306 23.12 -4.98 -6.06
C ILE A 306 23.76 -5.25 -4.70
N LYS A 307 23.27 -4.59 -3.63
CA LYS A 307 23.77 -4.79 -2.27
C LYS A 307 23.54 -6.23 -1.79
N HIS A 308 22.36 -6.80 -2.04
CA HIS A 308 22.07 -8.19 -1.71
C HIS A 308 22.98 -9.16 -2.46
N ALA A 309 23.10 -9.00 -3.79
CA ALA A 309 23.94 -9.83 -4.62
C ALA A 309 25.41 -9.80 -4.19
N ARG A 310 25.96 -8.61 -3.89
CA ARG A 310 27.34 -8.47 -3.36
C ARG A 310 27.52 -9.15 -2.02
N THR A 311 26.54 -9.01 -1.12
CA THR A 311 26.59 -9.62 0.22
C THR A 311 26.55 -11.15 0.12
N GLN A 312 25.66 -11.69 -0.72
CA GLN A 312 25.57 -13.13 -0.96
C GLN A 312 26.85 -13.67 -1.62
N TYR A 313 27.36 -12.99 -2.65
CA TYR A 313 28.60 -13.37 -3.32
C TYR A 313 29.78 -13.44 -2.34
N GLU A 314 30.00 -12.38 -1.56
CA GLU A 314 31.13 -12.33 -0.63
C GLU A 314 31.02 -13.42 0.44
N TYR A 315 29.81 -13.65 0.95
CA TYR A 315 29.57 -14.70 1.92
C TYR A 315 29.85 -16.11 1.36
N LEU A 316 29.35 -16.40 0.15
CA LEU A 316 29.60 -17.69 -0.52
C LEU A 316 31.07 -17.89 -0.85
N ARG A 317 31.76 -16.83 -1.28
CA ARG A 317 33.20 -16.86 -1.56
C ARG A 317 34.01 -17.21 -0.31
N GLN A 318 33.72 -16.57 0.82
CA GLN A 318 34.37 -16.87 2.10
C GLN A 318 34.01 -18.28 2.59
N SER A 319 32.75 -18.68 2.46
CA SER A 319 32.28 -20.02 2.82
C SER A 319 33.04 -21.12 2.07
N LEU A 320 33.29 -20.92 0.78
CA LEU A 320 34.07 -21.85 -0.04
C LEU A 320 35.52 -21.98 0.44
N LEU A 321 36.16 -20.87 0.84
CA LEU A 321 37.53 -20.91 1.38
C LEU A 321 37.58 -21.72 2.68
N VAL A 322 36.64 -21.48 3.60
CA VAL A 322 36.56 -22.23 4.86
C VAL A 322 36.35 -23.72 4.62
N LEU A 323 35.47 -24.09 3.69
CA LEU A 323 35.25 -25.51 3.36
C LEU A 323 36.48 -26.17 2.75
N LYS A 324 37.29 -25.44 1.98
CA LYS A 324 38.55 -25.95 1.41
C LYS A 324 39.64 -26.20 2.45
N GLU A 325 39.59 -25.51 3.60
CA GLU A 325 40.54 -25.73 4.70
C GLU A 325 40.19 -26.98 5.52
N ILE A 326 38.93 -27.43 5.44
CA ILE A 326 38.42 -28.62 6.16
C ILE A 326 38.61 -29.91 5.33
N ALA A 327 38.56 -29.79 4.00
CA ALA A 327 38.67 -30.90 3.04
C ALA A 327 40.12 -31.40 2.87
#